data_AF-A0A352IRB3-F1
#
_entry.id   AF-A0A352IRB3-F1
#
_cell.length_a   1.000
_cell.length_b   1.000
_cell.length_c   1.000
_cell.angle_alpha   90.00
_cell.angle_beta   90.00
_cell.angle_gamma   90.00
#
_symmetry.space_group_name_H-M   'P 1'
#
loop_
_entity.id
_entity.type
_entity.pdbx_description
1 polymer ?
#
loop_
_entity_poly.entity_id
_entity_poly.type
_entity_poly.pdbx_seq_one_letter_code
_entity_poly.pdbx_strand_id
1 'polypeptide(L)'
;ANIVPWQMIAERTGAKVVPVQVTPEGELDLESFTSLLNEKTRVLAITHVSNVLGTVNPVAALIEQAKAHGIITLVDGAQAVPHYQPDVQALGCDFYVFSSHKLFGPTGIGVLYGKAQLLEEMPPYQGGGEMIERVSFERTTWNTLPYKFE
;
A
#
# COMPACT_ATOMS: atom_id res chain seq x y z
N ALA A 1 -3.03 -11.39 3.99
CA ALA A 1 -1.86 -10.99 4.83
C ALA A 1 -0.80 -10.38 3.93
N ASN A 2 -0.41 -9.14 4.18
CA ASN A 2 0.56 -8.36 3.40
C ASN A 2 1.84 -8.02 4.20
N ILE A 3 2.13 -8.77 5.27
CA ILE A 3 3.17 -8.44 6.27
C ILE A 3 4.60 -8.77 5.82
N VAL A 4 4.79 -9.83 5.02
CA VAL A 4 6.12 -10.37 4.70
C VAL A 4 7.02 -9.34 3.98
N PRO A 5 6.54 -8.57 2.98
CA PRO A 5 7.37 -7.51 2.37
C PRO A 5 7.87 -6.47 3.37
N TRP A 6 7.08 -6.14 4.39
CA TRP A 6 7.46 -5.21 5.45
C TRP A 6 8.54 -5.78 6.36
N GLN A 7 8.47 -7.07 6.68
CA GLN A 7 9.52 -7.75 7.45
C GLN A 7 10.85 -7.77 6.68
N MET A 8 10.79 -8.10 5.38
CA MET A 8 11.97 -8.13 4.51
C MET A 8 12.65 -6.76 4.38
N ILE A 9 11.87 -5.69 4.19
CA ILE A 9 12.46 -4.34 4.11
C ILE A 9 12.96 -3.85 5.47
N ALA A 10 12.27 -4.22 6.56
CA ALA A 10 12.73 -3.91 7.93
C ALA A 10 14.09 -4.54 8.22
N GLU A 11 14.29 -5.82 7.86
CA GLU A 11 15.58 -6.50 7.99
C GLU A 11 16.70 -5.79 7.21
N ARG A 12 16.40 -5.33 5.98
CA ARG A 12 17.38 -4.65 5.12
C ARG A 12 17.73 -3.23 5.55
N THR A 13 16.80 -2.53 6.22
CA THR A 13 16.92 -1.09 6.53
C THR A 13 17.13 -0.80 8.02
N GLY A 14 16.94 -1.80 8.88
CA GLY A 14 16.91 -1.61 10.34
C GLY A 14 15.61 -0.99 10.87
N ALA A 15 14.59 -0.83 10.02
CA ALA A 15 13.26 -0.43 10.47
C ALA A 15 12.61 -1.51 11.35
N LYS A 16 11.49 -1.18 12.00
CA LYS A 16 10.72 -2.11 12.84
C LYS A 16 9.30 -2.25 12.31
N VAL A 17 8.81 -3.48 12.22
CA VAL A 17 7.40 -3.76 12.00
C VAL A 17 6.71 -3.81 13.35
N VAL A 18 5.74 -2.93 13.58
CA VAL A 18 5.01 -2.83 14.85
C VAL A 18 3.53 -3.16 14.60
N PRO A 19 2.99 -4.23 15.20
CA PRO A 19 1.60 -4.62 14.97
C PRO A 19 0.63 -3.76 15.80
N VAL A 20 -0.43 -3.29 15.15
CA VAL A 20 -1.63 -2.78 15.83
C VAL A 20 -2.37 -3.98 16.43
N GLN A 21 -2.85 -3.85 17.66
CA GLN A 21 -3.59 -4.92 18.31
C GLN A 21 -4.99 -5.08 17.70
N VAL A 22 -5.55 -6.28 17.89
CA VAL A 22 -6.90 -6.64 17.46
C VAL A 22 -7.65 -7.07 18.70
N THR A 23 -8.89 -6.59 18.85
CA THR A 23 -9.75 -6.95 19.98
C THR A 23 -10.18 -8.42 19.88
N PRO A 24 -10.67 -9.03 20.97
CA PRO A 24 -11.22 -10.39 20.93
C PRO A 24 -12.36 -10.59 19.91
N GLU A 25 -13.07 -9.52 19.58
CA GLU A 25 -14.16 -9.49 18.60
C GLU A 25 -13.66 -9.46 17.14
N GLY A 26 -12.34 -9.35 16.94
CA GLY A 26 -11.74 -9.30 15.61
C GLY A 26 -11.72 -7.90 14.99
N GLU A 27 -11.85 -6.86 15.80
CA GLU A 27 -11.80 -5.45 15.38
C GLU A 27 -10.41 -4.86 15.62
N LEU A 28 -10.03 -3.85 14.83
CA LEU A 28 -8.77 -3.15 15.05
C LEU A 28 -8.87 -2.31 16.32
N ASP A 29 -7.92 -2.48 17.25
CA ASP A 29 -7.85 -1.65 18.46
C ASP A 29 -7.35 -0.25 18.10
N LEU A 30 -8.28 0.72 18.11
CA LEU A 30 -8.03 2.11 17.75
C LEU A 30 -7.19 2.86 18.79
N GLU A 31 -7.26 2.48 20.07
CA GLU A 31 -6.41 3.07 21.11
C GLU A 31 -4.97 2.58 20.94
N SER A 32 -4.80 1.27 20.70
CA SER A 32 -3.50 0.71 20.32
C SER A 32 -2.93 1.41 19.10
N PHE A 33 -3.71 1.55 18.02
CA PHE A 33 -3.26 2.26 16.82
C PHE A 33 -2.77 3.68 17.13
N THR A 34 -3.58 4.47 17.83
CA THR A 34 -3.27 5.87 18.15
C THR A 34 -1.98 5.98 18.97
N SER A 35 -1.79 5.08 19.95
CA SER A 35 -0.59 5.07 20.81
C SER A 35 0.71 4.73 20.05
N LEU A 36 0.60 4.06 18.90
CA LEU A 36 1.74 3.65 18.08
C LEU A 36 2.19 4.73 17.09
N LEU A 37 1.39 5.78 16.88
CA LEU A 37 1.77 6.91 16.02
C LEU A 37 2.76 7.83 16.74
N ASN A 38 3.98 7.89 16.23
CA ASN A 38 5.05 8.72 16.80
C ASN A 38 6.00 9.22 15.71
N GLU A 39 7.04 9.95 16.11
CA GLU A 39 8.03 10.57 15.22
C GLU A 39 8.89 9.58 14.42
N LYS A 40 8.83 8.28 14.73
CA LYS A 40 9.53 7.20 14.02
C LYS A 40 8.61 6.42 13.08
N THR A 41 7.30 6.61 13.16
CA THR A 41 6.35 5.98 12.25
C THR A 41 6.53 6.59 10.86
N ARG A 42 6.68 5.75 9.84
CA ARG A 42 6.95 6.18 8.45
C ARG A 42 5.90 5.67 7.47
N VAL A 43 5.42 4.45 7.69
CA VAL A 43 4.42 3.81 6.84
C VAL A 43 3.33 3.17 7.69
N LEU A 44 2.07 3.41 7.33
CA LEU A 44 0.90 2.65 7.76
C LEU A 44 0.50 1.70 6.63
N ALA A 45 0.66 0.40 6.86
CA ALA A 45 0.14 -0.64 5.97
C ALA A 45 -1.08 -1.29 6.62
N ILE A 46 -2.24 -1.23 5.95
CA ILE A 46 -3.51 -1.65 6.51
C ILE A 46 -4.36 -2.39 5.47
N THR A 47 -5.12 -3.40 5.90
CA THR A 47 -6.13 -4.02 5.04
C THR A 47 -7.46 -3.28 5.17
N HIS A 48 -8.15 -3.07 4.05
CA HIS A 48 -9.48 -2.46 4.05
C HIS A 48 -10.53 -3.45 4.59
N VAL A 49 -10.46 -4.72 4.16
CA VAL A 49 -11.35 -5.79 4.63
C VAL A 49 -10.52 -7.03 4.95
N SER A 50 -10.64 -7.56 6.17
CA SER A 50 -9.94 -8.76 6.59
C SER A 50 -10.43 -9.98 5.80
N ASN A 51 -9.49 -10.71 5.19
CA ASN A 51 -9.80 -11.95 4.48
C ASN A 51 -10.09 -13.15 5.41
N VAL A 52 -9.88 -12.99 6.71
CA VAL A 52 -10.11 -14.04 7.71
C VAL A 52 -11.36 -13.72 8.53
N LEU A 53 -11.45 -12.48 9.02
CA LEU A 53 -12.49 -12.06 9.95
C LEU A 53 -13.69 -11.41 9.24
N GLY A 54 -13.53 -10.95 8.00
CA GLY A 54 -14.55 -10.17 7.29
C GLY A 54 -14.68 -8.73 7.80
N THR A 55 -13.97 -8.36 8.87
CA THR A 55 -13.97 -7.01 9.45
C THR A 55 -13.65 -5.95 8.40
N VAL A 56 -14.52 -4.94 8.28
CA VAL A 56 -14.30 -3.75 7.47
C VAL A 56 -13.64 -2.70 8.36
N ASN A 57 -12.38 -2.37 8.09
CA ASN A 57 -11.65 -1.42 8.91
C ASN A 57 -12.06 0.03 8.58
N PRO A 58 -12.07 0.96 9.56
CA PRO A 58 -12.39 2.37 9.34
C PRO A 58 -11.21 3.11 8.68
N VAL A 59 -10.80 2.67 7.48
CA VAL A 59 -9.56 3.10 6.82
C VAL A 59 -9.47 4.60 6.59
N ALA A 60 -10.59 5.29 6.31
CA ALA A 60 -10.59 6.74 6.11
C ALA A 60 -10.07 7.50 7.34
N ALA A 61 -10.58 7.16 8.54
CA ALA A 61 -10.15 7.77 9.80
C ALA A 61 -8.69 7.44 10.14
N LEU A 62 -8.26 6.21 9.86
CA LEU A 62 -6.89 5.76 10.11
C LEU A 62 -5.89 6.46 9.17
N ILE A 63 -6.27 6.66 7.90
CA ILE A 63 -5.50 7.41 6.93
C ILE A 63 -5.40 8.88 7.34
N GLU A 64 -6.51 9.50 7.75
CA GLU A 64 -6.51 10.90 8.20
C GLU A 64 -5.53 11.11 9.37
N GLN A 65 -5.60 10.26 10.39
CA GLN A 65 -4.67 10.31 11.52
C GLN A 65 -3.21 10.11 11.07
N ALA A 66 -2.93 9.10 10.25
CA ALA A 66 -1.58 8.85 9.75
C ALA A 66 -1.03 10.06 8.97
N LYS A 67 -1.85 10.67 8.10
CA LYS A 67 -1.45 11.82 7.29
C LYS A 67 -1.22 13.08 8.11
N ALA A 68 -1.92 13.26 9.24
CA ALA A 68 -1.64 14.34 10.18
C ALA A 68 -0.20 14.29 10.74
N HIS A 69 0.44 13.11 10.70
CA HIS A 69 1.83 12.89 11.10
C HIS A 69 2.80 12.73 9.89
N GLY A 70 2.33 12.96 8.65
CA GLY A 70 3.15 12.80 7.45
C GLY A 70 3.53 11.34 7.14
N ILE A 71 2.75 10.37 7.63
CA ILE A 71 2.99 8.94 7.44
C ILE A 71 2.41 8.50 6.09
N ILE A 72 3.19 7.73 5.31
CA ILE A 72 2.74 7.15 4.04
C ILE A 72 1.74 6.02 4.31
N THR A 73 0.67 5.96 3.55
CA THR A 73 -0.43 5.00 3.72
C THR A 73 -0.53 4.02 2.56
N LEU A 74 -0.51 2.71 2.85
CA LEU A 74 -0.76 1.64 1.89
C LEU A 74 -1.96 0.80 2.33
N VAL A 75 -2.97 0.76 1.48
CA VAL A 75 -4.21 0.02 1.73
C VAL A 75 -4.27 -1.24 0.88
N ASP A 76 -4.37 -2.40 1.53
CA ASP A 76 -4.69 -3.69 0.89
C ASP A 76 -6.22 -3.81 0.74
N GLY A 77 -6.68 -3.57 -0.48
CA GLY A 77 -8.07 -3.62 -0.89
C GLY A 77 -8.49 -4.93 -1.53
N ALA A 78 -7.70 -6.00 -1.46
CA ALA A 78 -7.94 -7.23 -2.20
C ALA A 78 -9.31 -7.88 -1.90
N GLN A 79 -9.83 -7.72 -0.68
CA GLN A 79 -11.18 -8.16 -0.31
C GLN A 79 -12.23 -7.04 -0.34
N ALA A 80 -11.82 -5.78 -0.46
CA ALA A 80 -12.77 -4.67 -0.48
C ALA A 80 -13.34 -4.45 -1.90
N VAL A 81 -12.47 -4.39 -2.91
CA VAL A 81 -12.87 -4.07 -4.30
C VAL A 81 -13.92 -5.03 -4.89
N PRO A 82 -13.94 -6.34 -4.56
CA PRO A 82 -15.01 -7.24 -5.03
C PRO A 82 -16.40 -6.97 -4.46
N HIS A 83 -16.50 -6.25 -3.34
CA HIS A 83 -17.74 -6.09 -2.57
C HIS A 83 -18.17 -4.62 -2.42
N TYR A 84 -17.24 -3.69 -2.58
CA TYR A 84 -17.43 -2.27 -2.39
C TYR A 84 -16.86 -1.50 -3.59
N GLN A 85 -17.16 -0.20 -3.67
CA GLN A 85 -16.59 0.71 -4.66
C GLN A 85 -15.73 1.77 -3.95
N PRO A 86 -14.48 1.44 -3.55
CA PRO A 86 -13.61 2.38 -2.86
C PRO A 86 -13.27 3.57 -3.75
N ASP A 87 -13.55 4.78 -3.27
CA ASP A 87 -13.06 6.01 -3.88
C ASP A 87 -11.70 6.37 -3.25
N VAL A 88 -10.62 6.06 -3.95
CA VAL A 88 -9.25 6.31 -3.47
C VAL A 88 -8.93 7.80 -3.30
N GLN A 89 -9.62 8.69 -4.02
CA GLN A 89 -9.45 10.14 -3.86
C GLN A 89 -10.13 10.61 -2.57
N ALA A 90 -11.35 10.14 -2.31
CA ALA A 90 -12.06 10.43 -1.07
C ALA A 90 -11.37 9.83 0.16
N LEU A 91 -10.85 8.60 0.05
CA LEU A 91 -10.04 7.97 1.11
C LEU A 91 -8.72 8.71 1.36
N GLY A 92 -8.15 9.32 0.31
CA GLY A 92 -6.93 10.10 0.41
C GLY A 92 -5.66 9.28 0.69
N CYS A 93 -5.69 7.94 0.56
CA CYS A 93 -4.54 7.06 0.72
C CYS A 93 -3.43 7.37 -0.28
N ASP A 94 -2.19 7.00 0.04
CA ASP A 94 -1.05 7.18 -0.85
C ASP A 94 -0.92 6.04 -1.86
N PHE A 95 -1.20 4.82 -1.42
CA PHE A 95 -1.22 3.61 -2.24
C PHE A 95 -2.44 2.74 -1.93
N TYR A 96 -2.99 2.10 -2.97
CA TYR A 96 -4.09 1.15 -2.85
C TYR A 96 -3.84 -0.04 -3.78
N VAL A 97 -3.89 -1.26 -3.26
CA VAL A 97 -3.56 -2.48 -4.03
C VAL A 97 -4.70 -3.48 -4.02
N PHE A 98 -4.89 -4.19 -5.13
CA PHE A 98 -5.82 -5.33 -5.21
C PHE A 98 -5.43 -6.30 -6.32
N SER A 99 -6.06 -7.48 -6.34
CA SER A 99 -5.83 -8.52 -7.35
C SER A 99 -7.09 -8.77 -8.19
N SER A 100 -6.94 -8.86 -9.51
CA SER A 100 -8.08 -9.03 -10.43
C SER A 100 -8.82 -10.36 -10.24
N HIS A 101 -8.11 -11.44 -9.88
CA HIS A 101 -8.71 -12.77 -9.71
C HIS A 101 -9.71 -12.88 -8.56
N LYS A 102 -9.74 -11.87 -7.67
CA LYS A 102 -10.79 -11.74 -6.63
C LYS A 102 -11.99 -10.92 -7.12
N LEU A 103 -11.85 -10.24 -8.25
CA LEU A 103 -12.85 -9.41 -8.93
C LEU A 103 -13.29 -10.07 -10.25
N PHE A 104 -13.41 -11.39 -10.29
CA PHE A 104 -13.80 -12.16 -11.48
C PHE A 104 -12.92 -11.94 -12.73
N GLY A 105 -11.74 -11.33 -12.57
CA GLY A 105 -10.76 -11.14 -13.63
C GLY A 105 -9.82 -12.35 -13.77
N PRO A 106 -8.90 -12.30 -14.75
CA PRO A 106 -7.92 -13.37 -14.95
C PRO A 106 -6.94 -13.46 -13.77
N THR A 107 -6.28 -14.62 -13.66
CA THR A 107 -5.13 -14.81 -12.76
C THR A 107 -3.89 -14.08 -13.31
N GLY A 108 -2.91 -13.83 -12.44
CA GLY A 108 -1.65 -13.19 -12.83
C GLY A 108 -1.70 -11.66 -13.00
N ILE A 109 -2.86 -11.03 -12.80
CA ILE A 109 -3.02 -9.57 -12.87
C ILE A 109 -3.36 -9.00 -11.49
N GLY A 110 -2.78 -7.85 -11.20
CA GLY A 110 -3.04 -7.03 -10.02
C GLY A 110 -2.90 -5.56 -10.35
N VAL A 111 -3.32 -4.71 -9.43
CA VAL A 111 -3.30 -3.26 -9.61
C VAL A 111 -2.67 -2.63 -8.38
N LEU A 112 -1.79 -1.66 -8.63
CA LEU A 112 -1.33 -0.69 -7.67
C LEU A 112 -1.79 0.69 -8.14
N TYR A 113 -2.66 1.31 -7.36
CA TYR A 113 -2.86 2.76 -7.40
C TYR A 113 -1.81 3.42 -6.52
N GLY A 114 -1.26 4.54 -6.98
CA GLY A 114 -0.40 5.41 -6.20
C GLY A 114 -0.61 6.87 -6.58
N LYS A 115 -0.40 7.79 -5.65
CA LYS A 115 -0.39 9.22 -5.97
C LYS A 115 0.71 9.54 -6.98
N ALA A 116 0.38 10.32 -8.01
CA ALA A 116 1.30 10.66 -9.09
C ALA A 116 2.66 11.18 -8.59
N GLN A 117 2.66 12.14 -7.66
CA GLN A 117 3.90 12.69 -7.09
C GLN A 117 4.82 11.61 -6.46
N LEU A 118 4.24 10.64 -5.75
CA LEU A 118 5.01 9.57 -5.11
C LEU A 118 5.52 8.58 -6.16
N LEU A 119 4.67 8.24 -7.14
CA LEU A 119 5.05 7.38 -8.24
C LEU A 119 6.16 8.02 -9.10
N GLU A 120 6.17 9.33 -9.30
CA GLU A 120 7.21 10.07 -10.01
C GLU A 120 8.55 10.02 -9.26
N GLU A 121 8.54 10.20 -7.93
CA GLU A 121 9.74 10.14 -7.08
C GLU A 121 10.33 8.73 -6.95
N MET A 122 9.50 7.69 -7.01
CA MET A 122 9.94 6.31 -6.86
C MET A 122 10.80 5.83 -8.04
N PRO A 123 11.90 5.08 -7.78
CA PRO A 123 12.64 4.40 -8.84
C PRO A 123 11.79 3.27 -9.45
N PRO A 124 12.09 2.82 -10.68
CA PRO A 124 11.42 1.66 -11.27
C PRO A 124 11.63 0.40 -10.41
N TYR A 125 10.65 -0.51 -10.45
CA TYR A 125 10.71 -1.77 -9.71
C TYR A 125 11.44 -2.87 -10.50
N GLN A 126 10.99 -3.15 -11.72
CA GLN A 126 11.61 -4.09 -12.64
C GLN A 126 12.33 -3.33 -13.74
N GLY A 127 13.46 -3.87 -14.22
CA GLY A 127 14.17 -3.34 -15.38
C GLY A 127 13.93 -4.23 -16.60
N GLY A 128 13.67 -3.63 -17.75
CA GLY A 128 13.34 -4.36 -18.98
C GLY A 128 12.98 -3.41 -20.13
N GLY A 129 12.35 -3.93 -21.18
CA GLY A 129 11.72 -3.09 -22.21
C GLY A 129 10.52 -2.31 -21.63
N GLU A 130 9.94 -1.41 -22.43
CA GLU A 130 8.78 -0.52 -22.09
C GLU A 130 9.05 0.57 -21.04
N MET A 131 9.64 0.22 -19.90
CA MET A 131 9.94 1.15 -18.80
C MET A 131 11.11 2.12 -19.07
N ILE A 132 11.79 1.94 -20.20
CA ILE A 132 12.96 2.70 -20.62
C ILE A 132 12.56 3.79 -21.62
N GLU A 133 13.03 5.01 -21.39
CA GLU A 133 13.01 6.07 -22.41
C GLU A 133 14.23 5.95 -23.34
N ARG A 134 15.43 5.80 -22.77
CA ARG A 134 16.68 5.62 -23.52
C ARG A 134 17.62 4.66 -22.82
N VAL A 135 18.24 3.76 -23.58
CA VAL A 135 19.29 2.85 -23.10
C VAL A 135 20.59 3.07 -23.86
N SER A 136 21.69 3.03 -23.12
CA SER A 136 23.06 2.98 -23.62
C SER A 136 23.90 2.13 -22.68
N PHE A 137 25.13 1.75 -23.08
CA PHE A 137 26.04 1.02 -22.19
C PHE A 137 26.47 1.81 -20.95
N GLU A 138 26.40 3.14 -21.00
CA GLU A 138 26.79 4.02 -19.88
C GLU A 138 25.63 4.28 -18.92
N ARG A 139 24.41 4.44 -19.45
CA ARG A 139 23.25 4.87 -18.67
C ARG A 139 21.92 4.51 -19.33
N THR A 140 20.91 4.31 -18.48
CA THR A 140 19.50 4.22 -18.82
C THR A 140 18.71 5.40 -18.25
N THR A 141 17.76 5.94 -19.00
CA THR A 141 16.71 6.87 -18.52
C THR A 141 15.34 6.21 -18.57
N TRP A 142 14.45 6.60 -17.66
CA TRP A 142 13.18 5.92 -17.43
C TRP A 142 12.03 6.66 -18.11
N ASN A 143 11.05 5.89 -18.55
CA ASN A 143 9.83 6.40 -19.17
C ASN A 143 8.95 7.15 -18.14
N THR A 144 7.89 7.81 -18.61
CA THR A 144 6.90 8.48 -17.75
C THR A 144 5.89 7.48 -17.17
N LEU A 145 5.05 7.93 -16.25
CA LEU A 145 3.95 7.10 -15.74
C LEU A 145 2.90 6.84 -16.85
N PRO A 146 2.25 5.66 -16.86
CA PRO A 146 2.48 4.51 -15.98
C PRO A 146 3.67 3.63 -16.39
N TYR A 147 4.17 3.77 -17.63
CA TYR A 147 5.15 2.90 -18.27
C TYR A 147 6.43 2.65 -17.45
N LYS A 148 6.85 3.61 -16.61
CA LYS A 148 8.00 3.42 -15.68
C LYS A 148 7.92 2.15 -14.82
N PHE A 149 6.71 1.65 -14.55
CA PHE A 149 6.47 0.49 -13.70
C PHE A 149 5.93 -0.73 -14.45
N GLU A 150 5.87 -0.67 -15.78
CA GLU A 150 5.33 -1.74 -16.63
C GLU A 150 6.42 -2.42 -17.47
#